data_AF-A0A4V1MRT6-F1
#
_entry.id   AF-A0A4V1MRT6-F1
#
_cell.length_a   1.000
_cell.length_b   1.000
_cell.length_c   1.000
_cell.angle_alpha   90.00
_cell.angle_beta   90.00
_cell.angle_gamma   90.00
#
_symmetry.space_group_name_H-M   'P 1'
#
loop_
_entity.id
_entity.type
_entity.pdbx_description
1 polymer ?
#
loop_
_entity_poly.entity_id
_entity_poly.type
_entity_poly.pdbx_seq_one_letter_code
_entity_poly.pdbx_strand_id
1 'polypeptide(L)'
;MEELYVGCGAGFSGDRLDAPGPVVDTLIGLPGRRFMMFECLAERTLAFAQIARRANPGLGYEALLVPLLRPILAACVEHGITLVGNFGAANPPGAARAIAALAAELGLAPPRIAVLEGDDMTRGEGGPALLRRLVGPRYDADPFVSANVYQGAFQIAAAIHAGAQIVVAGRVADPSLTLGPAIAHHGWRWDDWDLLAGGTMAGHLLECAAQVTGGYYADPGRKDVAGMDNVGFPIARIAADGTCVIGKAAGTGGAVNARTVKEQLLYEVHDPAAYLTPDVVADISEATVDEIGPDEVRLAGVRGHERPPTLKAAAFFEGGWMGDAEISYAGPNAEGRARLAMDILRKRLGGDLVLRFDLIGVCSILGDDAGRMLAATPAGKATDVRLRVATRHADVAWIDRLHREVTALWTGGPAGGGGVKTSKRQRLEMVNFMVPRELAPATFHFHDPEAAQ
;
A
#
# COMPACT_ATOMS: atom_id res chain seq x y z
N MET A 1 19.20 19.03 -21.50
CA MET A 1 17.79 18.78 -21.15
C MET A 1 17.66 18.96 -19.66
N GLU A 2 16.54 19.52 -19.19
CA GLU A 2 16.27 19.68 -17.76
C GLU A 2 16.16 18.29 -17.10
N GLU A 3 16.83 18.08 -15.97
CA GLU A 3 16.77 16.80 -15.25
C GLU A 3 15.42 16.61 -14.55
N LEU A 4 15.02 15.35 -14.37
CA LEU A 4 13.79 14.96 -13.70
C LEU A 4 14.12 14.17 -12.43
N TYR A 5 13.52 14.60 -11.32
CA TYR A 5 13.60 13.92 -10.04
C TYR A 5 12.21 13.57 -9.51
N VAL A 6 12.05 12.33 -9.03
CA VAL A 6 10.87 11.88 -8.32
C VAL A 6 11.30 11.33 -6.97
N GLY A 7 10.80 11.90 -5.89
CA GLY A 7 11.00 11.38 -4.53
C GLY A 7 9.81 10.55 -4.05
N CYS A 8 10.04 9.61 -3.15
CA CYS A 8 8.98 8.88 -2.46
C CYS A 8 8.62 9.56 -1.13
N GLY A 9 7.34 9.90 -0.94
CA GLY A 9 6.82 10.42 0.33
C GLY A 9 6.16 9.34 1.21
N ALA A 10 5.63 8.27 0.62
CA ALA A 10 5.04 7.14 1.34
C ALA A 10 5.08 5.89 0.45
N GLY A 11 5.31 4.72 1.07
CA GLY A 11 5.30 3.42 0.38
C GLY A 11 4.08 2.55 0.69
N PHE A 12 3.24 2.97 1.64
CA PHE A 12 1.97 2.34 1.98
C PHE A 12 1.11 3.27 2.87
N SER A 13 -0.17 2.91 3.05
CA SER A 13 -1.06 3.59 4.00
C SER A 13 -0.67 3.33 5.46
N GLY A 14 -0.46 4.40 6.23
CA GLY A 14 0.00 4.28 7.62
C GLY A 14 1.52 4.31 7.77
N ASP A 15 2.25 4.66 6.72
CA ASP A 15 3.71 4.83 6.74
C ASP A 15 4.15 6.03 7.63
N ARG A 16 5.46 6.19 7.78
CA ARG A 16 6.10 7.23 8.60
C ARG A 16 5.73 8.64 8.15
N LEU A 17 5.24 9.44 9.09
CA LEU A 17 4.86 10.84 8.85
C LEU A 17 6.05 11.81 8.77
N ASP A 18 7.22 11.39 9.24
CA ASP A 18 8.44 12.20 9.25
C ASP A 18 9.37 11.91 8.06
N ALA A 19 9.09 10.86 7.28
CA ALA A 19 9.88 10.49 6.10
C ALA A 19 9.80 11.48 4.91
N PRO A 20 8.65 12.14 4.62
CA PRO A 20 8.58 13.08 3.50
C PRO A 20 9.51 14.30 3.62
N GLY A 21 9.74 14.80 4.84
CA GLY A 21 10.51 16.04 5.08
C GLY A 21 11.91 16.01 4.45
N PRO A 22 12.78 15.06 4.84
CA PRO A 22 14.13 14.92 4.28
C PRO A 22 14.16 14.75 2.75
N VAL A 23 13.14 14.11 2.16
CA VAL A 23 13.03 13.95 0.71
C VAL A 23 12.78 15.30 0.05
N VAL A 24 11.87 16.12 0.59
CA VAL A 24 11.61 17.49 0.10
C VAL A 24 12.85 18.35 0.24
N ASP A 25 13.52 18.33 1.39
CA ASP A 25 14.76 19.09 1.62
C ASP A 25 15.83 18.75 0.57
N THR A 26 15.96 17.47 0.25
CA THR A 26 16.89 17.00 -0.80
C THR A 26 16.45 17.49 -2.18
N LEU A 27 15.16 17.37 -2.52
CA LEU A 27 14.62 17.82 -3.81
C LEU A 27 14.81 19.33 -4.02
N ILE A 28 14.64 20.16 -3.00
CA ILE A 28 14.81 21.63 -3.11
C ILE A 28 16.21 21.99 -3.64
N GLY A 29 17.23 21.24 -3.22
CA GLY A 29 18.63 21.44 -3.64
C GLY A 29 18.98 20.92 -5.04
N LEU A 30 18.09 20.16 -5.70
CA LEU A 30 18.36 19.52 -6.99
C LEU A 30 17.94 20.38 -8.18
N PRO A 31 18.70 20.37 -9.30
CA PRO A 31 18.43 21.19 -10.46
C PRO A 31 17.36 20.55 -11.37
N GLY A 32 16.28 21.25 -11.66
CA GLY A 32 15.29 20.83 -12.66
C GLY A 32 13.92 20.47 -12.08
N ARG A 33 13.18 19.62 -12.78
CA ARG A 33 11.78 19.32 -12.45
C ARG A 33 11.70 18.28 -11.36
N ARG A 34 10.88 18.55 -10.34
CA ARG A 34 10.83 17.77 -9.10
C ARG A 34 9.41 17.37 -8.77
N PHE A 35 9.24 16.10 -8.43
CA PHE A 35 7.97 15.51 -8.05
C PHE A 35 8.12 14.71 -6.78
N MET A 36 7.01 14.51 -6.09
CA MET A 36 6.91 13.61 -4.96
C MET A 36 5.73 12.67 -5.15
N MET A 37 6.02 11.37 -5.13
CA MET A 37 5.03 10.31 -5.27
C MET A 37 4.62 9.77 -3.89
N PHE A 38 3.34 9.49 -3.71
CA PHE A 38 2.77 8.93 -2.48
C PHE A 38 1.98 7.67 -2.81
N GLU A 39 2.58 6.51 -2.56
CA GLU A 39 1.90 5.22 -2.53
C GLU A 39 1.25 5.08 -1.15
N CYS A 40 -0.07 5.17 -1.11
CA CYS A 40 -0.89 5.06 0.09
C CYS A 40 -2.01 4.03 -0.09
N LEU A 41 -1.90 3.07 -1.03
CA LEU A 41 -3.05 2.27 -1.42
C LEU A 41 -2.71 0.86 -1.89
N ALA A 42 -2.77 -0.12 -0.97
CA ALA A 42 -2.86 -1.55 -1.33
C ALA A 42 -4.31 -2.03 -1.45
N GLU A 43 -4.55 -3.24 -1.97
CA GLU A 43 -5.89 -3.88 -2.03
C GLU A 43 -6.58 -3.86 -0.65
N ARG A 44 -5.82 -4.20 0.39
CA ARG A 44 -6.29 -4.22 1.78
C ARG A 44 -6.74 -2.84 2.25
N THR A 45 -5.97 -1.81 1.94
CA THR A 45 -6.25 -0.43 2.34
C THR A 45 -7.48 0.10 1.63
N LEU A 46 -7.65 -0.22 0.34
CA LEU A 46 -8.84 0.15 -0.41
C LEU A 46 -10.11 -0.45 0.23
N ALA A 47 -10.04 -1.71 0.71
CA ALA A 47 -11.16 -2.30 1.45
C ALA A 47 -11.51 -1.51 2.72
N PHE A 48 -10.52 -1.07 3.50
CA PHE A 48 -10.75 -0.24 4.68
C PHE A 48 -11.30 1.14 4.33
N ALA A 49 -10.80 1.75 3.26
CA ALA A 49 -11.29 3.02 2.74
C ALA A 49 -12.76 2.93 2.32
N GLN A 50 -13.17 1.83 1.67
CA GLN A 50 -14.56 1.58 1.29
C GLN A 50 -15.46 1.39 2.53
N ILE A 51 -15.01 0.65 3.54
CA ILE A 51 -15.74 0.54 4.82
C ILE A 51 -15.91 1.91 5.48
N ALA A 52 -14.84 2.71 5.55
CA ALA A 52 -14.88 4.04 6.14
C ALA A 52 -15.85 4.96 5.38
N ARG A 53 -15.82 4.94 4.03
CA ARG A 53 -16.72 5.72 3.18
C ARG A 53 -18.19 5.32 3.33
N ARG A 54 -18.48 4.02 3.48
CA ARG A 54 -19.83 3.52 3.76
C ARG A 54 -20.37 4.00 5.10
N ALA A 55 -19.49 4.07 6.11
CA ALA A 55 -19.85 4.60 7.42
C ALA A 55 -20.00 6.13 7.44
N ASN A 56 -19.17 6.84 6.67
CA ASN A 56 -19.23 8.29 6.51
C ASN A 56 -18.81 8.69 5.07
N PRO A 57 -19.73 9.21 4.23
CA PRO A 57 -19.43 9.60 2.85
C PRO A 57 -18.33 10.65 2.69
N GLY A 58 -18.00 11.41 3.74
CA GLY A 58 -16.90 12.36 3.78
C GLY A 58 -15.52 11.73 3.95
N LEU A 59 -15.42 10.46 4.34
CA LEU A 59 -14.17 9.71 4.52
C LEU A 59 -13.86 8.81 3.32
N GLY A 60 -12.87 7.93 3.45
CA GLY A 60 -12.48 6.97 2.42
C GLY A 60 -11.30 7.39 1.54
N TYR A 61 -10.67 8.52 1.84
CA TYR A 61 -9.31 8.82 1.41
C TYR A 61 -8.30 8.38 2.50
N GLU A 62 -7.01 8.51 2.26
CA GLU A 62 -5.94 8.19 3.21
C GLU A 62 -6.18 8.89 4.56
N ALA A 63 -6.32 8.10 5.63
CA ALA A 63 -6.67 8.61 6.96
C ALA A 63 -5.61 9.57 7.51
N LEU A 64 -4.35 9.37 7.13
CA LEU A 64 -3.22 10.20 7.52
C LEU A 64 -2.86 11.27 6.48
N LEU A 65 -3.73 11.57 5.51
CA LEU A 65 -3.43 12.51 4.42
C LEU A 65 -2.97 13.88 4.94
N VAL A 66 -3.74 14.48 5.87
CA VAL A 66 -3.43 15.79 6.44
C VAL A 66 -2.12 15.79 7.23
N PRO A 67 -1.89 14.89 8.21
CA PRO A 67 -0.62 14.88 8.93
C PRO A 67 0.58 14.53 8.04
N LEU A 68 0.39 13.75 6.97
CA LEU A 68 1.45 13.41 6.01
C LEU A 68 1.88 14.62 5.17
N LEU A 69 0.92 15.43 4.70
CA LEU A 69 1.20 16.58 3.84
C LEU A 69 1.48 17.87 4.60
N ARG A 70 0.92 18.06 5.80
CA ARG A 70 1.11 19.28 6.60
C ARG A 70 2.57 19.74 6.75
N PRO A 71 3.56 18.87 7.06
CA PRO A 71 4.93 19.32 7.24
C PRO A 71 5.62 19.78 5.94
N ILE A 72 5.11 19.39 4.78
CA ILE A 72 5.80 19.60 3.50
C ILE A 72 5.05 20.50 2.50
N LEU A 73 3.73 20.67 2.65
CA LEU A 73 2.88 21.26 1.61
C LEU A 73 3.34 22.68 1.24
N ALA A 74 3.67 23.51 2.23
CA ALA A 74 4.15 24.87 2.01
C ALA A 74 5.45 24.89 1.19
N ALA A 75 6.45 24.10 1.60
CA ALA A 75 7.73 24.01 0.89
C ALA A 75 7.57 23.47 -0.53
N CYS A 76 6.72 22.47 -0.74
CA CYS A 76 6.44 21.94 -2.06
C CYS A 76 5.79 22.98 -2.99
N VAL A 77 4.83 23.76 -2.48
CA VAL A 77 4.20 24.84 -3.25
C VAL A 77 5.20 25.95 -3.57
N GLU A 78 5.99 26.40 -2.58
CA GLU A 78 6.99 27.46 -2.73
C GLU A 78 8.08 27.10 -3.76
N HIS A 79 8.57 25.85 -3.72
CA HIS A 79 9.66 25.39 -4.59
C HIS A 79 9.19 24.68 -5.86
N GLY A 80 7.88 24.64 -6.13
CA GLY A 80 7.30 24.04 -7.33
C GLY A 80 7.47 22.51 -7.43
N ILE A 81 7.51 21.81 -6.29
CA ILE A 81 7.53 20.34 -6.23
C ILE A 81 6.08 19.85 -6.41
N THR A 82 5.83 19.14 -7.50
CA THR A 82 4.48 18.63 -7.82
C THR A 82 4.21 17.35 -7.05
N LEU A 83 3.08 17.27 -6.35
CA LEU A 83 2.69 16.08 -5.57
C LEU A 83 1.80 15.17 -6.41
N VAL A 84 2.05 13.87 -6.38
CA VAL A 84 1.25 12.86 -7.09
C VAL A 84 0.98 11.70 -6.12
N GLY A 85 -0.27 11.29 -5.92
CA GLY A 85 -0.53 10.18 -5.03
C GLY A 85 -1.88 9.53 -5.20
N ASN A 86 -1.94 8.25 -4.86
CA ASN A 86 -3.18 7.45 -4.82
C ASN A 86 -3.88 7.54 -3.44
N PHE A 87 -3.52 8.54 -2.63
CA PHE A 87 -4.12 8.83 -1.33
C PHE A 87 -5.61 9.23 -1.42
N GLY A 88 -6.16 9.41 -2.62
CA GLY A 88 -7.60 9.52 -2.83
C GLY A 88 -8.35 8.23 -2.47
N ALA A 89 -7.71 7.07 -2.58
CA ALA A 89 -8.25 5.76 -2.22
C ALA A 89 -9.69 5.56 -2.76
N ALA A 90 -10.68 5.41 -1.88
CA ALA A 90 -12.09 5.28 -2.25
C ALA A 90 -12.83 6.63 -2.39
N ASN A 91 -12.20 7.76 -2.06
CA ASN A 91 -12.80 9.10 -2.14
C ASN A 91 -11.81 10.18 -2.64
N PRO A 92 -11.35 10.13 -3.91
CA PRO A 92 -10.46 11.15 -4.47
C PRO A 92 -10.96 12.61 -4.34
N PRO A 93 -12.26 12.91 -4.55
CA PRO A 93 -12.78 14.26 -4.31
C PRO A 93 -12.69 14.69 -2.83
N GLY A 94 -12.84 13.75 -1.89
CA GLY A 94 -12.66 13.99 -0.46
C GLY A 94 -11.22 14.35 -0.10
N ALA A 95 -10.24 13.65 -0.65
CA ALA A 95 -8.82 13.99 -0.50
C ALA A 95 -8.52 15.39 -1.05
N ALA A 96 -9.04 15.74 -2.24
CA ALA A 96 -8.83 17.06 -2.82
C ALA A 96 -9.36 18.19 -1.92
N ARG A 97 -10.57 18.02 -1.35
CA ARG A 97 -11.13 18.97 -0.37
C ARG A 97 -10.27 19.09 0.89
N ALA A 98 -9.77 17.98 1.42
CA ALA A 98 -8.92 17.97 2.61
C ALA A 98 -7.58 18.70 2.35
N ILE A 99 -7.00 18.54 1.16
CA ILE A 99 -5.78 19.23 0.75
C ILE A 99 -6.02 20.73 0.55
N ALA A 100 -7.14 21.11 -0.09
CA ALA A 100 -7.52 22.50 -0.26
C ALA A 100 -7.73 23.21 1.09
N ALA A 101 -8.40 22.53 2.04
CA ALA A 101 -8.58 23.02 3.40
C ALA A 101 -7.23 23.18 4.12
N LEU A 102 -6.33 22.20 4.02
CA LEU A 102 -4.99 22.28 4.59
C LEU A 102 -4.19 23.45 4.00
N ALA A 103 -4.27 23.67 2.68
CA ALA A 103 -3.61 24.81 2.04
C ALA A 103 -4.13 26.16 2.58
N ALA A 104 -5.45 26.28 2.76
CA ALA A 104 -6.06 27.47 3.35
C ALA A 104 -5.65 27.68 4.81
N GLU A 105 -5.61 26.61 5.62
CA GLU A 105 -5.12 26.67 7.02
C GLU A 105 -3.66 27.13 7.11
N LEU A 106 -2.82 26.75 6.15
CA LEU A 106 -1.42 27.14 6.07
C LEU A 106 -1.23 28.54 5.43
N GLY A 107 -2.30 29.22 5.03
CA GLY A 107 -2.25 30.54 4.39
C GLY A 107 -1.65 30.53 2.98
N LEU A 108 -1.67 29.38 2.29
CA LEU A 108 -1.13 29.24 0.94
C LEU A 108 -2.15 29.73 -0.10
N ALA A 109 -1.66 30.17 -1.26
CA ALA A 109 -2.51 30.34 -2.42
C ALA A 109 -3.18 29.00 -2.79
N PRO A 110 -4.46 28.98 -3.23
CA PRO A 110 -5.14 27.74 -3.57
C PRO A 110 -4.36 26.94 -4.63
N PRO A 111 -3.85 25.74 -4.30
CA PRO A 111 -3.09 24.95 -5.25
C PRO A 111 -4.02 24.39 -6.34
N ARG A 112 -3.50 24.22 -7.55
CA ARG A 112 -4.23 23.55 -8.63
C ARG A 112 -4.22 22.04 -8.40
N ILE A 113 -5.31 21.53 -7.83
CA ILE A 113 -5.50 20.12 -7.49
C ILE A 113 -6.29 19.43 -8.61
N ALA A 114 -5.68 18.46 -9.29
CA ALA A 114 -6.36 17.58 -10.24
C ALA A 114 -6.83 16.30 -9.54
N VAL A 115 -8.04 15.86 -9.84
CA VAL A 115 -8.64 14.62 -9.34
C VAL A 115 -8.83 13.68 -10.52
N LEU A 116 -8.20 12.50 -10.44
CA LEU A 116 -8.38 11.46 -11.46
C LEU A 116 -9.67 10.69 -11.22
N GLU A 117 -10.27 10.25 -12.33
CA GLU A 117 -11.48 9.44 -12.37
C GLU A 117 -11.32 8.25 -13.33
N GLY A 118 -12.24 7.30 -13.23
CA GLY A 118 -12.29 6.11 -14.09
C GLY A 118 -11.80 4.82 -13.43
N ASP A 119 -11.30 4.88 -12.19
CA ASP A 119 -10.95 3.69 -11.43
C ASP A 119 -12.19 2.99 -10.84
N ASP A 120 -13.16 3.76 -10.32
CA ASP A 120 -14.42 3.24 -9.76
C ASP A 120 -15.36 2.73 -10.87
N MET A 121 -15.44 1.41 -11.00
CA MET A 121 -16.27 0.74 -12.00
C MET A 121 -17.77 0.71 -11.63
N THR A 122 -18.16 1.18 -10.44
CA THR A 122 -19.57 1.20 -10.03
C THR A 122 -20.37 2.35 -10.63
N ARG A 123 -19.68 3.37 -11.18
CA ARG A 123 -20.27 4.64 -11.65
C ARG A 123 -20.21 4.84 -13.16
N GLY A 124 -19.57 3.92 -13.91
CA GLY A 124 -19.36 4.03 -15.36
C GLY A 124 -20.44 3.39 -16.23
N GLU A 125 -20.28 3.54 -17.56
CA GLU A 125 -21.16 2.93 -18.55
C GLU A 125 -21.23 1.40 -18.41
N GLY A 126 -22.45 0.86 -18.38
CA GLY A 126 -22.71 -0.57 -18.15
C GLY A 126 -22.84 -0.97 -16.68
N GLY A 127 -22.28 -0.19 -15.73
CA GLY A 127 -22.50 -0.29 -14.29
C GLY A 127 -22.62 -1.73 -13.72
N PRO A 128 -23.65 -2.05 -12.93
CA PRO A 128 -23.88 -3.38 -12.39
C PRO A 128 -23.91 -4.52 -13.43
N ALA A 129 -24.39 -4.27 -14.64
CA ALA A 129 -24.48 -5.30 -15.68
C ALA A 129 -23.10 -5.68 -16.23
N LEU A 130 -22.21 -4.69 -16.39
CA LEU A 130 -20.82 -4.93 -16.75
C LEU A 130 -20.10 -5.73 -15.67
N LEU A 131 -20.25 -5.33 -14.40
CA LEU A 131 -19.64 -6.02 -13.28
C LEU A 131 -20.15 -7.46 -13.13
N ARG A 132 -21.47 -7.69 -13.29
CA ARG A 132 -22.03 -9.05 -13.30
C ARG A 132 -21.41 -9.91 -14.40
N ARG A 133 -21.19 -9.36 -15.59
CA ARG A 133 -20.56 -10.07 -16.71
C ARG A 133 -19.10 -10.41 -16.43
N LEU A 134 -18.34 -9.47 -15.86
CA LEU A 134 -16.88 -9.62 -15.66
C LEU A 134 -16.53 -10.42 -14.40
N VAL A 135 -17.25 -10.19 -13.30
CA VAL A 135 -17.01 -10.89 -12.02
C VAL A 135 -17.71 -12.26 -12.00
N GLY A 136 -18.77 -12.43 -12.78
CA GLY A 136 -19.50 -13.69 -12.92
C GLY A 136 -20.48 -13.96 -11.76
N PRO A 137 -20.81 -15.24 -11.49
CA PRO A 137 -21.89 -15.63 -10.58
C PRO A 137 -21.77 -15.08 -9.16
N ARG A 138 -20.53 -14.80 -8.72
CA ARG A 138 -20.24 -14.28 -7.40
C ARG A 138 -20.81 -12.87 -7.17
N TYR A 139 -20.99 -12.10 -8.23
CA TYR A 139 -21.58 -10.76 -8.14
C TYR A 139 -22.97 -10.75 -7.49
N ASP A 140 -23.80 -11.76 -7.80
CA ASP A 140 -25.16 -11.86 -7.26
C ASP A 140 -25.24 -12.73 -6.00
N ALA A 141 -24.24 -13.60 -5.77
CA ALA A 141 -24.23 -14.52 -4.62
C ALA A 141 -23.82 -13.84 -3.31
N ASP A 142 -22.91 -12.88 -3.38
CA ASP A 142 -22.32 -12.20 -2.22
C ASP A 142 -22.74 -10.72 -2.18
N PRO A 143 -22.87 -10.07 -1.00
CA PRO A 143 -23.17 -8.65 -0.93
C PRO A 143 -22.02 -7.81 -1.51
N PHE A 144 -22.21 -7.30 -2.73
CA PHE A 144 -21.25 -6.47 -3.45
C PHE A 144 -21.04 -5.11 -2.77
N VAL A 145 -19.78 -4.64 -2.73
CA VAL A 145 -19.39 -3.37 -2.10
C VAL A 145 -18.82 -2.38 -3.10
N SER A 146 -17.81 -2.76 -3.87
CA SER A 146 -17.13 -1.86 -4.82
C SER A 146 -16.31 -2.63 -5.82
N ALA A 147 -15.94 -2.00 -6.93
CA ALA A 147 -14.97 -2.53 -7.87
C ALA A 147 -14.09 -1.41 -8.41
N ASN A 148 -12.78 -1.60 -8.35
CA ASN A 148 -11.80 -0.61 -8.81
C ASN A 148 -10.80 -1.23 -9.77
N VAL A 149 -10.54 -0.55 -10.88
CA VAL A 149 -9.53 -0.93 -11.88
C VAL A 149 -8.22 -0.21 -11.64
N TYR A 150 -7.11 -0.87 -11.93
CA TYR A 150 -5.75 -0.33 -11.82
C TYR A 150 -5.48 0.55 -13.05
N GLN A 151 -5.73 1.85 -12.92
CA GLN A 151 -5.51 2.81 -13.99
C GLN A 151 -4.01 3.10 -14.22
N GLY A 152 -3.69 3.59 -15.42
CA GLY A 152 -2.32 3.90 -15.85
C GLY A 152 -1.89 5.36 -15.63
N ALA A 153 -0.71 5.67 -16.14
CA ALA A 153 0.04 6.90 -15.89
C ALA A 153 -0.32 8.09 -16.78
N PHE A 154 -0.94 7.85 -17.94
CA PHE A 154 -1.20 8.92 -18.92
C PHE A 154 -2.09 10.05 -18.39
N GLN A 155 -3.01 9.74 -17.48
CA GLN A 155 -3.96 10.73 -16.98
C GLN A 155 -3.34 11.56 -15.86
N ILE A 156 -2.38 10.99 -15.13
CA ILE A 156 -1.46 11.73 -14.26
C ILE A 156 -0.65 12.71 -15.12
N ALA A 157 -0.06 12.23 -16.23
CA ALA A 157 0.74 13.07 -17.11
C ALA A 157 -0.06 14.23 -17.72
N ALA A 158 -1.28 13.94 -18.21
CA ALA A 158 -2.19 14.94 -18.77
C ALA A 158 -2.60 16.00 -17.73
N ALA A 159 -2.84 15.61 -16.48
CA ALA A 159 -3.11 16.54 -15.38
C ALA A 159 -1.91 17.46 -15.10
N ILE A 160 -0.69 16.91 -15.08
CA ILE A 160 0.55 17.67 -14.89
C ILE A 160 0.76 18.65 -16.06
N HIS A 161 0.56 18.23 -17.32
CA HIS A 161 0.62 19.11 -18.49
C HIS A 161 -0.41 20.23 -18.44
N ALA A 162 -1.61 19.95 -17.92
CA ALA A 162 -2.63 20.96 -17.68
C ALA A 162 -2.28 21.91 -16.51
N GLY A 163 -1.15 21.68 -15.83
CA GLY A 163 -0.57 22.52 -14.78
C GLY A 163 -1.06 22.21 -13.36
N ALA A 164 -1.40 20.95 -13.09
CA ALA A 164 -1.65 20.48 -11.72
C ALA A 164 -0.38 20.63 -10.86
N GLN A 165 -0.55 21.16 -9.65
CA GLN A 165 0.47 21.15 -8.60
C GLN A 165 0.33 19.92 -7.71
N ILE A 166 -0.87 19.35 -7.65
CA ILE A 166 -1.22 18.17 -6.87
C ILE A 166 -2.13 17.29 -7.72
N VAL A 167 -1.78 16.02 -7.91
CA VAL A 167 -2.59 15.03 -8.60
C VAL A 167 -3.07 14.00 -7.58
N VAL A 168 -4.40 13.88 -7.47
CA VAL A 168 -5.10 13.00 -6.54
C VAL A 168 -5.72 11.86 -7.32
N ALA A 169 -5.18 10.66 -7.14
CA ALA A 169 -5.71 9.45 -7.73
C ALA A 169 -6.48 8.60 -6.71
N GLY A 170 -7.45 7.83 -7.21
CA GLY A 170 -7.95 6.63 -6.54
C GLY A 170 -7.01 5.46 -6.83
N ARG A 171 -7.55 4.35 -7.33
CA ARG A 171 -6.74 3.21 -7.75
C ARG A 171 -6.02 3.46 -9.08
N VAL A 172 -4.70 3.58 -9.02
CA VAL A 172 -3.77 3.44 -10.16
C VAL A 172 -2.82 2.28 -9.88
N ALA A 173 -2.08 1.82 -10.90
CA ALA A 173 -0.93 0.98 -10.63
C ALA A 173 0.16 1.80 -9.93
N ASP A 174 0.79 1.18 -8.95
CA ASP A 174 1.79 1.77 -8.06
C ASP A 174 2.92 2.49 -8.83
N PRO A 175 3.56 1.89 -9.87
CA PRO A 175 4.61 2.57 -10.62
C PRO A 175 4.09 3.74 -11.47
N SER A 176 2.78 3.82 -11.75
CA SER A 176 2.18 4.92 -12.52
C SER A 176 2.32 6.27 -11.82
N LEU A 177 2.47 6.28 -10.48
CA LEU A 177 2.72 7.50 -9.70
C LEU A 177 4.06 8.16 -10.02
N THR A 178 5.04 7.38 -10.50
CA THR A 178 6.35 7.87 -10.96
C THR A 178 6.41 7.99 -12.48
N LEU A 179 5.81 7.04 -13.21
CA LEU A 179 5.76 7.08 -14.67
C LEU A 179 4.98 8.29 -15.19
N GLY A 180 3.89 8.71 -14.51
CA GLY A 180 3.10 9.88 -14.91
C GLY A 180 3.93 11.17 -14.99
N PRO A 181 4.66 11.55 -13.91
CA PRO A 181 5.68 12.59 -13.96
C PRO A 181 6.71 12.44 -15.08
N ALA A 182 7.21 11.23 -15.32
CA ALA A 182 8.21 10.98 -16.36
C ALA A 182 7.67 11.21 -17.78
N ILE A 183 6.47 10.71 -18.07
CA ILE A 183 5.75 10.98 -19.32
C ILE A 183 5.53 12.49 -19.48
N ALA A 184 5.07 13.17 -18.41
CA ALA A 184 4.79 14.59 -18.47
C ALA A 184 6.05 15.42 -18.79
N HIS A 185 7.18 15.07 -18.19
CA HIS A 185 8.43 15.81 -18.36
C HIS A 185 9.11 15.53 -19.70
N HIS A 186 9.22 14.26 -20.09
CA HIS A 186 9.96 13.86 -21.30
C HIS A 186 9.10 13.83 -22.56
N GLY A 187 7.77 13.91 -22.43
CA GLY A 187 6.85 13.90 -23.56
C GLY A 187 6.74 12.53 -24.24
N TRP A 188 6.99 11.44 -23.51
CA TRP A 188 6.90 10.08 -24.04
C TRP A 188 5.49 9.76 -24.53
N ARG A 189 5.41 9.04 -25.65
CA ARG A 189 4.17 8.59 -26.26
C ARG A 189 3.71 7.26 -25.66
N TRP A 190 2.46 6.91 -25.93
CA TRP A 190 1.85 5.66 -25.50
C TRP A 190 2.47 4.40 -26.10
N ASP A 191 3.21 4.54 -27.20
CA ASP A 191 3.89 3.48 -27.93
C ASP A 191 5.42 3.50 -27.79
N ASP A 192 5.98 4.38 -26.95
CA ASP A 192 7.41 4.42 -26.64
C ASP A 192 7.78 3.37 -25.57
N TRP A 193 7.53 2.08 -25.86
CA TRP A 193 7.49 1.02 -24.84
C TRP A 193 8.77 0.90 -24.00
N ASP A 194 9.96 0.96 -24.59
CA ASP A 194 11.21 0.88 -23.82
C ASP A 194 11.33 2.03 -22.80
N LEU A 195 10.93 3.25 -23.20
CA LEU A 195 10.95 4.43 -22.33
C LEU A 195 9.92 4.29 -21.21
N LEU A 196 8.71 3.85 -21.55
CA LEU A 196 7.66 3.57 -20.58
C LEU A 196 8.08 2.49 -19.59
N ALA A 197 8.72 1.41 -20.05
CA ALA A 197 9.19 0.32 -19.19
C ALA A 197 10.30 0.80 -18.24
N GLY A 198 11.27 1.58 -18.73
CA GLY A 198 12.28 2.21 -17.88
C GLY A 198 11.66 3.09 -16.79
N GLY A 199 10.71 3.95 -17.15
CA GLY A 199 9.98 4.78 -16.19
C GLY A 199 9.11 3.98 -15.22
N THR A 200 8.47 2.89 -15.68
CA THR A 200 7.73 1.96 -14.84
C THR A 200 8.65 1.30 -13.80
N MET A 201 9.84 0.84 -14.19
CA MET A 201 10.76 0.21 -13.26
C MET A 201 11.41 1.21 -12.31
N ALA A 202 11.60 2.48 -12.72
CA ALA A 202 11.93 3.55 -11.78
C ALA A 202 10.81 3.72 -10.73
N GLY A 203 9.54 3.68 -11.14
CA GLY A 203 8.40 3.69 -10.23
C GLY A 203 8.36 2.49 -9.29
N HIS A 204 8.60 1.28 -9.82
CA HIS A 204 8.66 0.05 -9.02
C HIS A 204 9.80 0.05 -7.99
N LEU A 205 10.90 0.74 -8.28
CA LEU A 205 11.97 0.94 -7.29
C LEU A 205 11.62 1.98 -6.22
N LEU A 206 10.72 2.91 -6.50
CA LEU A 206 10.29 3.96 -5.57
C LEU A 206 9.11 3.56 -4.70
N GLU A 207 8.22 2.69 -5.20
CA GLU A 207 7.15 2.10 -4.40
C GLU A 207 7.72 1.26 -3.25
N CYS A 208 6.91 1.00 -2.22
CA CYS A 208 7.37 0.41 -0.94
C CYS A 208 8.48 1.21 -0.22
N ALA A 209 8.76 2.44 -0.67
CA ALA A 209 9.59 3.45 -0.03
C ALA A 209 10.98 2.94 0.41
N ALA A 210 11.16 2.74 1.71
CA ALA A 210 12.45 2.41 2.29
C ALA A 210 13.01 1.06 1.81
N GLN A 211 12.24 0.23 1.10
CA GLN A 211 12.69 -1.09 0.67
C GLN A 211 13.98 -1.04 -0.16
N VAL A 212 14.02 -0.17 -1.17
CA VAL A 212 15.20 0.02 -2.03
C VAL A 212 16.37 0.71 -1.31
N THR A 213 16.12 1.28 -0.13
CA THR A 213 17.10 2.01 0.69
C THR A 213 17.48 1.27 1.99
N GLY A 214 17.14 -0.02 2.11
CA GLY A 214 17.58 -0.89 3.21
C GLY A 214 16.47 -1.38 4.15
N GLY A 215 15.26 -0.81 4.08
CA GLY A 215 14.04 -1.37 4.65
C GLY A 215 13.74 -2.75 4.07
N TYR A 216 13.22 -3.69 4.86
CA TYR A 216 12.97 -5.08 4.46
C TYR A 216 14.20 -5.91 4.01
N TYR A 217 15.29 -5.25 3.61
CA TYR A 217 16.60 -5.79 3.26
C TYR A 217 17.46 -6.07 4.49
N ALA A 218 17.40 -5.21 5.52
CA ALA A 218 18.25 -5.30 6.70
C ALA A 218 18.06 -6.64 7.45
N ASP A 219 19.15 -7.38 7.63
CA ASP A 219 19.21 -8.65 8.36
C ASP A 219 20.46 -8.64 9.26
N PRO A 220 20.32 -8.41 10.59
CA PRO A 220 21.45 -8.21 11.49
C PRO A 220 22.49 -9.34 11.44
N GLY A 221 23.75 -8.97 11.19
CA GLY A 221 24.89 -9.88 11.03
C GLY A 221 25.01 -10.54 9.66
N ARG A 222 24.12 -10.21 8.70
CA ARG A 222 24.13 -10.73 7.31
C ARG A 222 24.08 -9.62 6.27
N LYS A 223 23.14 -8.70 6.44
CA LYS A 223 22.86 -7.53 5.60
C LYS A 223 22.71 -6.33 6.51
N ASP A 224 23.82 -5.94 7.15
CA ASP A 224 23.80 -4.83 8.09
C ASP A 224 23.55 -3.50 7.36
N VAL A 225 22.61 -2.71 7.86
CA VAL A 225 22.25 -1.39 7.36
C VAL A 225 22.32 -0.40 8.52
N ALA A 226 23.08 0.67 8.35
CA ALA A 226 23.26 1.69 9.37
C ALA A 226 22.08 2.67 9.42
N GLY A 227 21.77 3.21 10.60
CA GLY A 227 20.78 4.27 10.77
C GLY A 227 19.34 3.89 10.42
N MET A 228 18.95 2.63 10.65
CA MET A 228 17.60 2.13 10.33
C MET A 228 16.47 2.85 11.07
N ASP A 229 16.77 3.44 12.23
CA ASP A 229 15.86 4.31 12.99
C ASP A 229 15.49 5.59 12.21
N ASN A 230 16.35 6.04 11.31
CA ASN A 230 16.15 7.19 10.42
C ASN A 230 16.40 6.82 8.94
N VAL A 231 15.89 5.67 8.50
CA VAL A 231 16.06 5.18 7.12
C VAL A 231 15.53 6.21 6.10
N GLY A 232 16.35 6.58 5.12
CA GLY A 232 15.98 7.55 4.09
C GLY A 232 15.04 6.96 3.03
N PHE A 233 14.10 7.75 2.54
CA PHE A 233 13.24 7.35 1.44
C PHE A 233 13.89 7.64 0.07
N PRO A 234 13.57 6.86 -0.97
CA PRO A 234 14.27 6.93 -2.24
C PRO A 234 13.93 8.17 -3.06
N ILE A 235 14.89 8.58 -3.88
CA ILE A 235 14.74 9.58 -4.95
C ILE A 235 15.31 8.97 -6.23
N ALA A 236 14.53 8.98 -7.31
CA ALA A 236 15.01 8.62 -8.64
C ALA A 236 15.32 9.87 -9.46
N ARG A 237 16.47 9.88 -10.12
CA ARG A 237 16.75 10.74 -11.27
C ARG A 237 16.49 9.96 -12.55
N ILE A 238 15.54 10.41 -13.36
CA ILE A 238 15.05 9.66 -14.54
C ILE A 238 15.47 10.39 -15.82
N ALA A 239 16.24 9.72 -16.67
CA ALA A 239 16.71 10.25 -17.94
C ALA A 239 15.65 10.09 -19.05
N ALA A 240 15.82 10.85 -20.13
CA ALA A 240 14.89 10.85 -21.27
C ALA A 240 14.87 9.53 -22.05
N ASP A 241 15.91 8.70 -21.91
CA ASP A 241 16.04 7.38 -22.52
C ASP A 241 15.46 6.24 -21.66
N GLY A 242 14.80 6.57 -20.55
CA GLY A 242 14.21 5.61 -19.63
C GLY A 242 15.18 5.04 -18.60
N THR A 243 16.48 5.33 -18.68
CA THR A 243 17.42 4.95 -17.63
C THR A 243 17.19 5.79 -16.37
N CYS A 244 17.53 5.24 -15.20
CA CYS A 244 17.39 5.98 -13.95
C CYS A 244 18.54 5.72 -12.99
N VAL A 245 18.75 6.66 -12.08
CA VAL A 245 19.64 6.52 -10.93
C VAL A 245 18.80 6.61 -9.67
N ILE A 246 18.85 5.58 -8.84
CA ILE A 246 18.22 5.56 -7.53
C ILE A 246 19.23 6.05 -6.51
N GLY A 247 18.80 7.00 -5.69
CA GLY A 247 19.44 7.37 -4.44
C GLY A 247 18.42 7.50 -3.32
N LYS A 248 18.79 8.22 -2.26
CA LYS A 248 17.94 8.43 -1.07
C LYS A 248 18.06 9.85 -0.56
N ALA A 249 17.11 10.26 0.28
CA ALA A 249 17.15 11.55 0.97
C ALA A 249 18.49 11.77 1.70
N ALA A 250 19.07 12.97 1.57
CA ALA A 250 20.32 13.34 2.22
C ALA A 250 20.17 13.42 3.75
N GLY A 251 21.25 13.19 4.49
CA GLY A 251 21.25 13.29 5.96
C GLY A 251 20.48 12.18 6.70
N THR A 252 20.11 11.11 6.00
CA THR A 252 19.37 9.96 6.54
C THR A 252 20.23 8.70 6.63
N GLY A 253 19.77 7.70 7.37
CA GLY A 253 20.33 6.35 7.35
C GLY A 253 19.88 5.53 6.14
N GLY A 254 20.00 4.21 6.22
CA GLY A 254 19.77 3.33 5.09
C GLY A 254 21.00 3.20 4.18
N ALA A 255 20.85 2.43 3.11
CA ALA A 255 21.86 2.24 2.07
C ALA A 255 21.19 1.98 0.72
N VAL A 256 21.71 2.59 -0.34
CA VAL A 256 21.36 2.26 -1.73
C VAL A 256 22.57 1.64 -2.39
N ASN A 257 22.46 0.36 -2.75
CA ASN A 257 23.52 -0.39 -3.44
C ASN A 257 22.90 -1.38 -4.42
N ALA A 258 23.73 -2.08 -5.21
CA ALA A 258 23.23 -2.99 -6.23
C ALA A 258 22.35 -4.12 -5.64
N ARG A 259 22.54 -4.49 -4.37
CA ARG A 259 21.75 -5.56 -3.72
C ARG A 259 20.36 -5.05 -3.33
N THR A 260 20.26 -3.87 -2.73
CA THR A 260 18.94 -3.29 -2.36
C THR A 260 18.11 -3.01 -3.60
N VAL A 261 18.74 -2.49 -4.67
CA VAL A 261 18.07 -2.27 -5.95
C VAL A 261 17.63 -3.58 -6.60
N LYS A 262 18.47 -4.62 -6.63
CA LYS A 262 18.07 -5.93 -7.20
C LYS A 262 16.97 -6.63 -6.40
N GLU A 263 17.00 -6.53 -5.07
CA GLU A 263 15.95 -7.13 -4.23
C GLU A 263 14.60 -6.43 -4.45
N GLN A 264 14.59 -5.09 -4.56
CA GLN A 264 13.37 -4.37 -4.92
C GLN A 264 12.95 -4.67 -6.36
N LEU A 265 13.88 -4.68 -7.33
CA LEU A 265 13.57 -4.91 -8.75
C LEU A 265 12.90 -6.26 -9.02
N LEU A 266 13.18 -7.27 -8.19
CA LEU A 266 12.61 -8.61 -8.28
C LEU A 266 11.41 -8.83 -7.35
N TYR A 267 11.08 -7.84 -6.51
CA TYR A 267 10.02 -7.94 -5.52
C TYR A 267 8.65 -7.94 -6.20
N GLU A 268 7.79 -8.91 -5.87
CA GLU A 268 6.44 -9.05 -6.45
C GLU A 268 6.37 -9.18 -7.99
N VAL A 269 7.52 -9.38 -8.64
CA VAL A 269 7.62 -9.67 -10.08
C VAL A 269 7.56 -11.18 -10.29
N HIS A 270 6.49 -11.65 -10.94
CA HIS A 270 6.30 -13.08 -11.21
C HIS A 270 7.15 -13.58 -12.38
N ASP A 271 7.09 -12.89 -13.52
CA ASP A 271 7.89 -13.16 -14.71
C ASP A 271 8.76 -11.93 -15.02
N PRO A 272 10.09 -11.99 -14.78
CA PRO A 272 11.01 -10.89 -15.07
C PRO A 272 11.05 -10.47 -16.54
N ALA A 273 10.65 -11.33 -17.48
CA ALA A 273 10.59 -11.00 -18.90
C ALA A 273 9.21 -10.44 -19.33
N ALA A 274 8.22 -10.42 -18.43
CA ALA A 274 6.86 -10.04 -18.77
C ALA A 274 6.09 -9.46 -17.57
N TYR A 275 6.64 -8.44 -16.91
CA TYR A 275 5.94 -7.73 -15.83
C TYR A 275 4.79 -6.87 -16.39
N LEU A 276 3.56 -7.35 -16.20
CA LEU A 276 2.36 -6.71 -16.74
C LEU A 276 1.97 -5.48 -15.91
N THR A 277 2.00 -4.29 -16.53
CA THR A 277 1.47 -3.06 -15.95
C THR A 277 0.41 -2.44 -16.88
N PRO A 278 -0.36 -1.43 -16.43
CA PRO A 278 -1.30 -0.75 -17.30
C PRO A 278 -0.64 -0.13 -18.53
N ASP A 279 0.52 0.49 -18.42
CA ASP A 279 1.02 1.31 -19.54
C ASP A 279 1.97 0.55 -20.48
N VAL A 280 2.55 -0.56 -20.02
CA VAL A 280 3.56 -1.34 -20.73
C VAL A 280 3.70 -2.74 -20.12
N VAL A 281 4.18 -3.71 -20.88
CA VAL A 281 4.74 -4.95 -20.30
C VAL A 281 6.24 -4.77 -20.19
N ALA A 282 6.77 -4.69 -18.97
CA ALA A 282 8.19 -4.45 -18.72
C ALA A 282 8.99 -5.76 -18.70
N ASP A 283 10.15 -5.75 -19.33
CA ASP A 283 11.12 -6.84 -19.39
C ASP A 283 12.44 -6.38 -18.77
N ILE A 284 12.80 -7.01 -17.66
CA ILE A 284 14.03 -6.76 -16.90
C ILE A 284 15.06 -7.89 -17.07
N SER A 285 14.85 -8.84 -17.98
CA SER A 285 15.72 -10.00 -18.19
C SER A 285 17.15 -9.62 -18.61
N GLU A 286 17.30 -8.47 -19.26
CA GLU A 286 18.59 -7.89 -19.66
C GLU A 286 18.94 -6.59 -18.91
N ALA A 287 18.21 -6.25 -17.85
CA ALA A 287 18.46 -5.03 -17.09
C ALA A 287 19.83 -5.10 -16.37
N THR A 288 20.57 -3.98 -16.39
CA THR A 288 21.82 -3.82 -15.67
C THR A 288 21.63 -2.92 -14.45
N VAL A 289 22.25 -3.30 -13.34
CA VAL A 289 22.21 -2.55 -12.07
C VAL A 289 23.65 -2.29 -11.64
N ASP A 290 24.09 -1.04 -11.77
CA ASP A 290 25.47 -0.61 -11.56
C ASP A 290 25.56 0.42 -10.44
N GLU A 291 26.43 0.20 -9.46
CA GLU A 291 26.80 1.22 -8.47
C GLU A 291 27.70 2.26 -9.15
N ILE A 292 27.25 3.52 -9.19
CA ILE A 292 27.97 4.63 -9.83
C ILE A 292 28.50 5.66 -8.83
N GLY A 293 28.12 5.53 -7.56
CA GLY A 293 28.57 6.37 -6.47
C GLY A 293 28.03 5.88 -5.12
N PRO A 294 28.43 6.51 -4.00
CA PRO A 294 27.85 6.25 -2.69
C PRO A 294 26.36 6.55 -2.71
N ASP A 295 25.53 5.55 -2.34
CA ASP A 295 24.07 5.64 -2.41
C ASP A 295 23.51 6.04 -3.78
N GLU A 296 24.24 5.74 -4.87
CA GLU A 296 23.80 6.01 -6.24
C GLU A 296 23.94 4.75 -7.10
N VAL A 297 22.80 4.20 -7.50
CA VAL A 297 22.72 2.98 -8.31
C VAL A 297 21.94 3.24 -9.59
N ARG A 298 22.56 2.97 -10.73
CA ARG A 298 21.96 3.11 -12.04
C ARG A 298 21.25 1.83 -12.47
N LEU A 299 19.99 1.96 -12.91
CA LEU A 299 19.25 0.96 -13.65
C LEU A 299 19.21 1.33 -15.14
N ALA A 300 19.56 0.37 -16.01
CA ALA A 300 19.46 0.52 -17.46
C ALA A 300 19.10 -0.82 -18.11
N GLY A 301 18.84 -0.82 -19.42
CA GLY A 301 18.58 -2.05 -20.19
C GLY A 301 17.20 -2.68 -19.97
N VAL A 302 16.28 -1.97 -19.30
CA VAL A 302 14.87 -2.39 -19.23
C VAL A 302 14.24 -2.23 -20.61
N ARG A 303 13.58 -3.28 -21.09
CA ARG A 303 12.86 -3.28 -22.37
C ARG A 303 11.35 -3.23 -22.14
N GLY A 304 10.62 -2.74 -23.12
CA GLY A 304 9.17 -2.70 -23.10
C GLY A 304 8.55 -3.47 -24.25
N HIS A 305 7.41 -4.08 -23.96
CA HIS A 305 6.53 -4.66 -24.97
C HIS A 305 5.18 -3.94 -24.96
N GLU A 306 4.38 -4.23 -25.99
CA GLU A 306 3.05 -3.68 -26.13
C GLU A 306 2.25 -3.83 -24.83
N ARG A 307 1.62 -2.73 -24.40
CA ARG A 307 0.76 -2.70 -23.22
C ARG A 307 -0.33 -3.79 -23.31
N PRO A 308 -0.69 -4.46 -22.21
CA PRO A 308 -1.72 -5.50 -22.24
C PRO A 308 -3.05 -4.99 -22.81
N PRO A 309 -3.91 -5.75 -23.50
CA PRO A 309 -5.22 -5.24 -23.95
C PRO A 309 -6.23 -5.04 -22.80
N THR A 310 -5.93 -5.56 -21.61
CA THR A 310 -6.80 -5.54 -20.43
C THR A 310 -6.10 -4.94 -19.21
N LEU A 311 -6.88 -4.40 -18.28
CA LEU A 311 -6.46 -3.90 -16.98
C LEU A 311 -6.83 -4.88 -15.86
N LYS A 312 -6.01 -4.95 -14.81
CA LYS A 312 -6.35 -5.63 -13.55
C LYS A 312 -7.43 -4.81 -12.84
N ALA A 313 -8.43 -5.48 -12.27
CA ALA A 313 -9.41 -4.89 -11.37
C ALA A 313 -9.66 -5.79 -10.17
N ALA A 314 -10.14 -5.19 -9.08
CA ALA A 314 -10.52 -5.88 -7.86
C ALA A 314 -11.96 -5.52 -7.49
N ALA A 315 -12.79 -6.54 -7.26
CA ALA A 315 -14.14 -6.40 -6.72
C ALA A 315 -14.16 -6.83 -5.25
N PHE A 316 -14.84 -6.06 -4.43
CA PHE A 316 -14.97 -6.28 -2.99
C PHE A 316 -16.41 -6.63 -2.62
N PHE A 317 -16.54 -7.59 -1.71
CA PHE A 317 -17.78 -8.14 -1.19
C PHE A 317 -17.74 -8.14 0.33
N GLU A 318 -18.88 -8.17 1.01
CA GLU A 318 -18.90 -8.30 2.47
C GLU A 318 -18.32 -9.64 2.92
N GLY A 319 -17.32 -9.59 3.81
CA GLY A 319 -16.59 -10.75 4.31
C GLY A 319 -16.84 -11.07 5.78
N GLY A 320 -17.95 -10.55 6.34
CA GLY A 320 -18.28 -10.68 7.76
C GLY A 320 -17.25 -10.03 8.68
N TRP A 321 -16.95 -10.70 9.78
CA TRP A 321 -16.08 -10.21 10.85
C TRP A 321 -14.94 -11.18 11.15
N MET A 322 -13.80 -10.61 11.51
CA MET A 322 -12.70 -11.34 12.12
C MET A 322 -12.42 -10.80 13.51
N GLY A 323 -12.22 -11.71 14.44
CA GLY A 323 -11.83 -11.40 15.81
C GLY A 323 -10.57 -12.12 16.20
N ASP A 324 -9.75 -11.47 17.01
CA ASP A 324 -8.72 -12.11 17.79
C ASP A 324 -8.76 -11.67 19.24
N ALA A 325 -8.39 -12.60 20.11
CA ALA A 325 -8.29 -12.36 21.53
C ALA A 325 -7.06 -13.08 22.08
N GLU A 326 -6.38 -12.42 23.02
CA GLU A 326 -5.10 -12.86 23.56
C GLU A 326 -5.13 -12.85 25.08
N ILE A 327 -4.41 -13.76 25.72
CA ILE A 327 -4.15 -13.79 27.17
C ILE A 327 -2.73 -14.32 27.44
N SER A 328 -2.03 -13.71 28.39
CA SER A 328 -0.63 -14.00 28.71
C SER A 328 -0.49 -14.81 29.99
N TYR A 329 0.53 -15.69 30.02
CA TYR A 329 0.96 -16.45 31.18
C TYR A 329 2.48 -16.34 31.33
N ALA A 330 2.94 -16.07 32.55
CA ALA A 330 4.37 -15.96 32.86
C ALA A 330 4.80 -16.84 34.04
N GLY A 331 6.09 -17.14 34.13
CA GLY A 331 6.69 -17.91 35.22
C GLY A 331 6.62 -19.43 35.02
N PRO A 332 6.88 -20.22 36.08
CA PRO A 332 6.94 -21.68 36.00
C PRO A 332 5.66 -22.25 35.40
N ASN A 333 5.77 -23.17 34.45
CA ASN A 333 4.64 -23.83 33.78
C ASN A 333 3.69 -22.88 33.01
N ALA A 334 4.19 -21.74 32.50
CA ALA A 334 3.39 -20.82 31.69
C ALA A 334 2.79 -21.49 30.45
N GLU A 335 3.58 -22.28 29.72
CA GLU A 335 3.10 -23.02 28.55
C GLU A 335 1.97 -24.00 28.88
N GLY A 336 2.10 -24.77 29.98
CA GLY A 336 1.07 -25.71 30.40
C GLY A 336 -0.26 -25.00 30.71
N ARG A 337 -0.19 -23.81 31.31
CA ARG A 337 -1.38 -22.98 31.54
C ARG A 337 -1.95 -22.41 30.24
N ALA A 338 -1.13 -21.94 29.32
CA ALA A 338 -1.60 -21.48 28.02
C ALA A 338 -2.28 -22.61 27.21
N ARG A 339 -1.74 -23.83 27.24
CA ARG A 339 -2.35 -25.00 26.61
C ARG A 339 -3.67 -25.39 27.29
N LEU A 340 -3.75 -25.34 28.62
CA LEU A 340 -5.02 -25.55 29.33
C LEU A 340 -6.07 -24.50 28.95
N ALA A 341 -5.69 -23.23 28.85
CA ALA A 341 -6.58 -22.16 28.40
C ALA A 341 -7.08 -22.39 26.96
N MET A 342 -6.18 -22.78 26.06
CA MET A 342 -6.53 -23.18 24.69
C MET A 342 -7.55 -24.33 24.68
N ASP A 343 -7.34 -25.36 25.50
CA ASP A 343 -8.24 -26.51 25.58
C ASP A 343 -9.62 -26.13 26.15
N ILE A 344 -9.67 -25.23 27.14
CA ILE A 344 -10.93 -24.66 27.66
C ILE A 344 -11.70 -23.96 26.54
N LEU A 345 -11.03 -23.07 25.79
CA LEU A 345 -11.66 -22.34 24.69
C LEU A 345 -12.12 -23.28 23.58
N ARG A 346 -11.30 -24.25 23.19
CA ARG A 346 -11.65 -25.25 22.18
C ARG A 346 -12.91 -26.03 22.59
N LYS A 347 -13.04 -26.42 23.85
CA LYS A 347 -14.23 -27.13 24.36
C LYS A 347 -15.48 -26.23 24.38
N ARG A 348 -15.33 -24.94 24.69
CA ARG A 348 -16.45 -24.00 24.85
C ARG A 348 -16.94 -23.38 23.54
N LEU A 349 -16.07 -23.30 22.54
CA LEU A 349 -16.31 -22.57 21.29
C LEU A 349 -16.09 -23.42 20.04
N GLY A 350 -15.30 -24.49 20.09
CA GLY A 350 -14.89 -25.25 18.90
C GLY A 350 -16.00 -26.03 18.20
N GLY A 351 -17.14 -26.22 18.86
CA GLY A 351 -18.34 -26.78 18.23
C GLY A 351 -19.10 -25.75 17.36
N ASP A 352 -18.96 -24.47 17.68
CA ASP A 352 -19.67 -23.37 17.02
C ASP A 352 -18.77 -22.57 16.07
N LEU A 353 -17.45 -22.54 16.33
CA LEU A 353 -16.49 -21.68 15.66
C LEU A 353 -15.27 -22.46 15.18
N VAL A 354 -14.77 -22.09 14.00
CA VAL A 354 -13.42 -22.46 13.55
C VAL A 354 -12.41 -21.56 14.24
N LEU A 355 -11.54 -22.15 15.06
CA LEU A 355 -10.60 -21.43 15.92
C LEU A 355 -9.16 -21.72 15.48
N ARG A 356 -8.42 -20.66 15.16
CA ARG A 356 -6.96 -20.73 15.05
C ARG A 356 -6.35 -20.38 16.41
N PHE A 357 -5.40 -21.21 16.87
CA PHE A 357 -4.66 -20.96 18.10
C PHE A 357 -3.17 -20.78 17.80
N ASP A 358 -2.58 -19.74 18.36
CA ASP A 358 -1.14 -19.48 18.31
C ASP A 358 -0.62 -19.38 19.76
N LEU A 359 0.49 -20.05 20.08
CA LEU A 359 1.21 -19.83 21.34
C LEU A 359 2.47 -19.01 21.04
N ILE A 360 2.38 -17.70 21.21
CA ILE A 360 3.51 -16.77 21.03
C ILE A 360 4.54 -17.07 22.13
N GLY A 361 5.78 -17.35 21.72
CA GLY A 361 6.84 -17.90 22.59
C GLY A 361 7.05 -19.42 22.43
N VAL A 362 6.18 -20.11 21.68
CA VAL A 362 6.27 -21.57 21.43
C VAL A 362 6.12 -21.89 19.94
N CYS A 363 4.94 -21.62 19.36
CA CYS A 363 4.64 -21.83 17.95
C CYS A 363 3.49 -20.89 17.55
N SER A 364 3.81 -19.83 16.81
CA SER A 364 2.86 -18.81 16.38
C SER A 364 2.87 -18.56 14.87
N ILE A 365 4.04 -18.39 14.26
CA ILE A 365 4.16 -18.06 12.83
C ILE A 365 4.05 -19.31 11.95
N LEU A 366 4.69 -20.40 12.35
CA LEU A 366 4.79 -21.63 11.54
C LEU A 366 3.56 -22.55 11.67
N GLY A 367 2.62 -22.22 12.55
CA GLY A 367 1.39 -23.00 12.75
C GLY A 367 0.37 -22.79 11.63
N ASP A 368 -0.44 -23.82 11.39
CA ASP A 368 -1.59 -23.76 10.48
C ASP A 368 -2.93 -23.61 11.23
N ASP A 369 -4.00 -23.36 10.48
CA ASP A 369 -5.35 -23.17 11.05
C ASP A 369 -5.90 -24.44 11.72
N ALA A 370 -5.36 -25.61 11.38
CA ALA A 370 -5.68 -26.88 12.01
C ALA A 370 -4.88 -27.13 13.31
N GLY A 371 -3.90 -26.28 13.64
CA GLY A 371 -3.04 -26.41 14.80
C GLY A 371 -2.12 -27.63 14.77
N ARG A 372 -1.85 -28.23 13.59
CA ARG A 372 -1.11 -29.50 13.48
C ARG A 372 0.31 -29.39 14.03
N MET A 373 1.02 -28.34 13.64
CA MET A 373 2.40 -28.11 14.13
C MET A 373 2.41 -27.85 15.64
N LEU A 374 1.52 -27.00 16.14
CA LEU A 374 1.43 -26.69 17.58
C LEU A 374 1.08 -27.94 18.42
N ALA A 375 0.24 -28.83 17.90
CA ALA A 375 -0.10 -30.10 18.53
C ALA A 375 1.08 -31.09 18.51
N ALA A 376 1.89 -31.09 17.44
CA ALA A 376 3.09 -31.91 17.32
C ALA A 376 4.26 -31.39 18.17
N THR A 377 4.28 -30.09 18.51
CA THR A 377 5.30 -29.49 19.39
C THR A 377 5.04 -29.91 20.85
N PRO A 378 5.92 -30.74 21.46
CA PRO A 378 5.77 -31.16 22.85
C PRO A 378 5.78 -29.96 23.80
N ALA A 379 5.13 -30.10 24.95
CA ALA A 379 5.17 -29.05 25.97
C ALA A 379 6.61 -28.82 26.44
N GLY A 380 7.09 -27.59 26.28
CA GLY A 380 8.44 -27.16 26.65
C GLY A 380 8.51 -26.53 28.03
N LYS A 381 9.60 -25.79 28.27
CA LYS A 381 9.84 -25.01 29.49
C LYS A 381 9.61 -23.51 29.27
N ALA A 382 8.77 -23.13 28.30
CA ALA A 382 8.52 -21.72 28.05
C ALA A 382 7.87 -21.05 29.28
N THR A 383 8.47 -19.95 29.72
CA THR A 383 8.08 -19.19 30.92
C THR A 383 7.44 -17.85 30.59
N ASP A 384 7.32 -17.51 29.31
CA ASP A 384 6.66 -16.32 28.80
C ASP A 384 5.89 -16.72 27.55
N VAL A 385 4.58 -16.89 27.70
CA VAL A 385 3.72 -17.41 26.63
C VAL A 385 2.46 -16.57 26.55
N ARG A 386 2.15 -16.14 25.33
CA ARG A 386 0.85 -15.52 25.02
C ARG A 386 0.03 -16.45 24.15
N LEU A 387 -1.12 -16.85 24.68
CA LEU A 387 -2.15 -17.53 23.91
C LEU A 387 -2.87 -16.48 23.07
N ARG A 388 -2.90 -16.68 21.76
CA ARG A 388 -3.77 -15.96 20.83
C ARG A 388 -4.77 -16.94 20.23
N VAL A 389 -6.03 -16.53 20.18
CA VAL A 389 -7.09 -17.24 19.47
C VAL A 389 -7.71 -16.29 18.45
N ALA A 390 -7.91 -16.77 17.22
CA ALA A 390 -8.53 -16.01 16.16
C ALA A 390 -9.67 -16.81 15.51
N THR A 391 -10.70 -16.10 15.06
CA THR A 391 -11.82 -16.68 14.33
C THR A 391 -12.40 -15.70 13.33
N ARG A 392 -13.27 -16.20 12.46
CA ARG A 392 -14.10 -15.41 11.55
C ARG A 392 -15.53 -15.90 11.59
N HIS A 393 -16.47 -14.97 11.49
CA HIS A 393 -17.90 -15.28 11.46
C HIS A 393 -18.69 -14.18 10.74
N ALA A 394 -19.80 -14.51 10.08
CA ALA A 394 -20.64 -13.53 9.40
C ALA A 394 -21.34 -12.57 10.40
N ASP A 395 -21.81 -13.12 11.51
CA ASP A 395 -22.42 -12.36 12.62
C ASP A 395 -21.37 -11.99 13.69
N VAL A 396 -21.31 -10.70 14.00
CA VAL A 396 -20.39 -10.10 14.99
C VAL A 396 -20.63 -10.60 16.40
N ALA A 397 -21.84 -11.03 16.76
CA ALA A 397 -22.16 -11.52 18.10
C ALA A 397 -21.32 -12.74 18.51
N TRP A 398 -20.89 -13.53 17.53
CA TRP A 398 -19.98 -14.67 17.72
C TRP A 398 -18.55 -14.25 18.00
N ILE A 399 -18.08 -13.16 17.37
CA ILE A 399 -16.80 -12.55 17.70
C ILE A 399 -16.85 -11.99 19.12
N ASP A 400 -17.95 -11.33 19.49
CA ASP A 400 -18.13 -10.83 20.85
C ASP A 400 -18.21 -11.97 21.88
N ARG A 401 -18.74 -13.14 21.50
CA ARG A 401 -18.70 -14.36 22.34
C ARG A 401 -17.27 -14.83 22.55
N LEU A 402 -16.45 -14.93 21.49
CA LEU A 402 -15.03 -15.26 21.62
C LEU A 402 -14.33 -14.31 22.61
N HIS A 403 -14.54 -13.00 22.46
CA HIS A 403 -13.93 -11.99 23.33
C HIS A 403 -14.33 -12.17 24.80
N ARG A 404 -15.62 -12.40 25.07
CA ARG A 404 -16.11 -12.67 26.43
C ARG A 404 -15.48 -13.95 27.01
N GLU A 405 -15.37 -15.01 26.23
CA GLU A 405 -14.80 -16.28 26.69
C GLU A 405 -13.31 -16.18 27.03
N VAL A 406 -12.52 -15.46 26.22
CA VAL A 406 -11.10 -15.20 26.54
C VAL A 406 -10.98 -14.28 27.76
N THR A 407 -11.83 -13.26 27.86
CA THR A 407 -11.87 -12.36 29.03
C THR A 407 -12.20 -13.12 30.31
N ALA A 408 -13.13 -14.09 30.24
CA ALA A 408 -13.53 -14.91 31.38
C ALA A 408 -12.39 -15.78 31.93
N LEU A 409 -11.34 -16.05 31.15
CA LEU A 409 -10.17 -16.81 31.62
C LEU A 409 -9.40 -16.11 32.76
N TRP A 410 -9.63 -14.81 33.01
CA TRP A 410 -9.03 -14.13 34.17
C TRP A 410 -9.36 -14.82 35.50
N THR A 411 -10.60 -15.27 35.65
CA THR A 411 -11.09 -15.88 36.90
C THR A 411 -11.65 -17.28 36.69
N GLY A 412 -12.03 -17.62 35.45
CA GLY A 412 -12.51 -18.94 35.04
C GLY A 412 -11.47 -19.80 34.32
N GLY A 413 -10.22 -19.33 34.23
CA GLY A 413 -9.15 -20.01 33.52
C GLY A 413 -7.98 -20.44 34.41
N PRO A 414 -6.86 -20.88 33.79
CA PRO A 414 -5.63 -21.25 34.50
C PRO A 414 -5.05 -20.09 35.31
N ALA A 415 -4.34 -20.42 36.39
CA ALA A 415 -3.77 -19.42 37.32
C ALA A 415 -2.83 -18.42 36.63
N GLY A 416 -2.82 -17.18 37.13
CA GLY A 416 -1.87 -16.14 36.69
C GLY A 416 -2.03 -15.71 35.22
N GLY A 417 -3.24 -15.82 34.66
CA GLY A 417 -3.58 -15.24 33.37
C GLY A 417 -3.75 -13.72 33.46
N GLY A 418 -3.19 -12.99 32.51
CA GLY A 418 -3.23 -11.52 32.51
C GLY A 418 -3.09 -10.91 31.12
N GLY A 419 -3.23 -9.58 31.03
CA GLY A 419 -3.00 -8.84 29.78
C GLY A 419 -3.95 -9.21 28.65
N VAL A 420 -5.24 -9.44 28.95
CA VAL A 420 -6.22 -9.75 27.91
C VAL A 420 -6.30 -8.60 26.92
N LYS A 421 -6.19 -8.92 25.64
CA LYS A 421 -6.39 -7.99 24.52
C LYS A 421 -7.43 -8.60 23.58
N THR A 422 -8.37 -7.80 23.12
CA THR A 422 -9.36 -8.23 22.13
C THR A 422 -9.38 -7.24 20.98
N SER A 423 -9.60 -7.75 19.77
CA SER A 423 -9.78 -6.92 18.58
C SER A 423 -10.79 -7.56 17.65
N LYS A 424 -11.68 -6.75 17.08
CA LYS A 424 -12.57 -7.17 15.99
C LYS A 424 -12.53 -6.16 14.87
N ARG A 425 -12.65 -6.66 13.65
CA ARG A 425 -12.71 -5.85 12.44
C ARG A 425 -13.67 -6.44 11.44
N GLN A 426 -14.43 -5.57 10.78
CA GLN A 426 -15.18 -5.95 9.59
C GLN A 426 -14.20 -6.24 8.46
N ARG A 427 -14.54 -7.20 7.61
CA ARG A 427 -13.72 -7.59 6.46
C ARG A 427 -14.51 -7.44 5.18
N LEU A 428 -13.78 -7.15 4.11
CA LEU A 428 -14.25 -7.40 2.76
C LEU A 428 -13.51 -8.62 2.21
N GLU A 429 -14.21 -9.42 1.42
CA GLU A 429 -13.61 -10.41 0.54
C GLU A 429 -13.35 -9.80 -0.83
N MET A 430 -12.32 -10.27 -1.50
CA MET A 430 -11.85 -9.69 -2.75
C MET A 430 -11.79 -10.76 -3.85
N VAL A 431 -12.11 -10.35 -5.07
CA VAL A 431 -11.90 -11.12 -6.30
C VAL A 431 -11.18 -10.25 -7.31
N ASN A 432 -10.12 -10.78 -7.90
CA ASN A 432 -9.43 -10.13 -9.01
C ASN A 432 -10.02 -10.60 -10.34
N PHE A 433 -10.10 -9.68 -11.30
CA PHE A 433 -10.56 -9.96 -12.67
C PHE A 433 -9.89 -9.00 -13.66
N MET A 434 -10.02 -9.29 -14.95
CA MET A 434 -9.45 -8.47 -16.03
C MET A 434 -10.56 -7.69 -16.75
N VAL A 435 -10.25 -6.47 -17.16
CA VAL A 435 -11.20 -5.54 -17.79
C VAL A 435 -10.60 -5.05 -19.12
N PRO A 436 -11.31 -5.18 -20.26
CA PRO A 436 -10.89 -4.51 -21.49
C PRO A 436 -10.76 -3.00 -21.27
N ARG A 437 -9.65 -2.39 -21.70
CA ARG A 437 -9.32 -0.99 -21.38
C ARG A 437 -10.39 0.01 -21.81
N GLU A 438 -10.98 -0.22 -22.96
CA GLU A 438 -12.04 0.60 -23.54
C GLU A 438 -13.29 0.68 -22.65
N LEU A 439 -13.46 -0.26 -21.71
CA LEU A 439 -14.57 -0.27 -20.75
C LEU A 439 -14.25 0.44 -19.44
N ALA A 440 -13.04 0.98 -19.29
CA ALA A 440 -12.64 1.75 -18.12
C ALA A 440 -11.79 2.98 -18.51
N PRO A 441 -12.36 3.94 -19.27
CA PRO A 441 -11.64 5.15 -19.63
C PRO A 441 -11.32 5.97 -18.38
N ALA A 442 -10.08 6.45 -18.29
CA ALA A 442 -9.67 7.38 -17.25
C ALA A 442 -9.73 8.83 -17.74
N THR A 443 -10.11 9.74 -16.85
CA THR A 443 -10.14 11.20 -17.08
C THR A 443 -9.62 11.92 -15.84
N PHE A 444 -9.55 13.25 -15.90
CA PHE A 444 -9.33 14.07 -14.72
C PHE A 444 -10.15 15.37 -14.81
N HIS A 445 -10.42 15.96 -13.66
CA HIS A 445 -10.94 17.31 -13.54
C HIS A 445 -10.18 18.07 -12.46
N PHE A 446 -10.18 19.40 -12.51
CA PHE A 446 -9.64 20.21 -11.42
C PHE A 446 -10.68 20.33 -10.30
N HIS A 447 -10.23 20.24 -9.06
CA HIS A 447 -11.06 20.51 -7.91
C HIS A 447 -11.60 21.94 -7.99
N ASP A 448 -12.92 22.07 -7.99
CA ASP A 448 -13.63 23.34 -7.92
C ASP A 448 -14.00 23.63 -6.45
N PRO A 449 -13.46 24.69 -5.84
CA PRO A 449 -13.81 25.09 -4.47
C PRO A 449 -15.28 25.49 -4.31
N GLU A 450 -15.95 25.92 -5.39
CA GLU A 450 -17.31 26.46 -5.37
C GLU A 450 -18.38 25.39 -5.64
N ALA A 451 -18.00 24.24 -6.21
CA ALA A 451 -18.93 23.17 -6.60
C ALA A 451 -19.49 22.32 -5.43
N ALA A 452 -19.14 22.63 -4.18
CA ALA A 452 -19.48 21.83 -2.99
C ALA A 452 -20.30 22.61 -1.96
N GLN A 453 -21.43 23.20 -2.39
CA GLN A 453 -22.51 23.62 -1.51
C GLN A 453 -23.76 22.76 -1.71
#